data_AF-A0A0F8Y896-F1
#
_entry.id   AF-A0A0F8Y896-F1
#
_cell.length_a   1.000
_cell.length_b   1.000
_cell.length_c   1.000
_cell.angle_alpha   90.00
_cell.angle_beta   90.00
_cell.angle_gamma   90.00
#
_symmetry.space_group_name_H-M   'P 1'
#
loop_
_entity.id
_entity.type
_entity.pdbx_description
1 polymer ?
#
loop_
_entity_poly.entity_id
_entity_poly.type
_entity_poly.pdbx_seq_one_letter_code
_entity_poly.pdbx_strand_id
1 'polypeptide(L)' 'MSDLTRIDDVNCVGETDKAIKVLIGLEEIWIPQSWVHDDSEVWGQGDEGTLVLPEWAARK' A
#
# COMPACT_ATOMS: atom_id res chain seq x y z
N MET A 1 8.38 17.44 -7.79
CA MET A 1 7.34 16.45 -8.13
C MET A 1 7.72 15.21 -7.37
N SER A 2 6.86 14.72 -6.49
CA SER A 2 7.12 13.45 -5.80
C SER A 2 6.86 12.34 -6.81
N ASP A 3 7.86 11.52 -7.10
CA ASP A 3 7.69 10.36 -7.95
C ASP A 3 6.77 9.34 -7.23
N LEU A 4 5.82 8.78 -7.96
CA LEU A 4 4.87 7.77 -7.47
C LEU A 4 5.23 6.40 -8.03
N THR A 5 5.13 5.38 -7.19
CA THR A 5 5.28 3.98 -7.55
C THR A 5 3.94 3.28 -7.42
N ARG A 6 3.60 2.49 -8.43
CA ARG A 6 2.43 1.63 -8.47
C ARG A 6 2.88 0.19 -8.28
N ILE A 7 2.22 -0.52 -7.37
CA ILE A 7 2.47 -1.93 -7.10
C ILE A 7 1.16 -2.66 -7.35
N ASP A 8 1.17 -3.59 -8.28
CA ASP A 8 0.02 -4.43 -8.62
C ASP A 8 -0.01 -5.69 -7.73
N ASP A 9 -1.14 -6.42 -7.76
CA ASP A 9 -1.35 -7.67 -7.01
C ASP A 9 -1.14 -7.52 -5.48
N VAL A 10 -1.63 -6.41 -4.92
CA VAL A 10 -1.50 -6.11 -3.49
C VAL A 10 -2.79 -6.47 -2.76
N ASN A 11 -2.66 -7.23 -1.67
CA ASN A 11 -3.76 -7.67 -0.84
C ASN A 11 -3.68 -7.07 0.57
N CYS A 12 -4.69 -6.33 1.02
CA CYS A 12 -4.72 -5.84 2.40
C CYS A 12 -5.19 -6.94 3.36
N VAL A 13 -4.26 -7.48 4.12
CA VAL A 13 -4.49 -8.60 5.06
C VAL A 13 -4.78 -8.15 6.48
N GLY A 14 -4.69 -6.85 6.77
CA GLY A 14 -5.07 -6.27 8.05
C GLY A 14 -4.96 -4.77 8.06
N GLU A 15 -5.57 -4.12 9.05
CA GLU A 15 -5.55 -2.67 9.19
C GLU A 15 -5.48 -2.23 10.65
N THR A 16 -5.08 -0.99 10.84
CA THR A 16 -5.09 -0.25 12.10
C THR A 16 -5.56 1.17 11.81
N ASP A 17 -5.81 1.96 12.85
CA ASP A 17 -6.22 3.37 12.72
C ASP A 17 -5.26 4.26 11.91
N LYS A 18 -4.02 3.81 11.62
CA LYS A 18 -3.00 4.63 10.95
C LYS A 18 -2.24 3.92 9.83
N ALA A 19 -2.42 2.62 9.65
CA ALA A 19 -1.64 1.83 8.73
C ALA A 19 -2.42 0.61 8.25
N ILE A 20 -2.16 0.20 7.02
CA ILE A 20 -2.64 -1.04 6.41
C ILE A 20 -1.49 -2.04 6.34
N LYS A 21 -1.79 -3.31 6.55
CA LYS A 21 -0.89 -4.43 6.36
C LYS A 21 -1.21 -5.06 5.02
N VAL A 22 -0.28 -4.94 4.08
CA VAL A 22 -0.44 -5.45 2.73
C VAL A 22 0.47 -6.65 2.49
N LEU A 23 -0.03 -7.61 1.74
CA LEU A 23 0.71 -8.75 1.21
C LEU A 23 1.07 -8.41 -0.24
N ILE A 24 2.37 -8.33 -0.52
CA ILE A 24 2.92 -8.08 -1.85
C ILE A 24 3.75 -9.31 -2.22
N GLY A 25 3.25 -10.11 -3.16
CA GLY A 25 3.85 -11.41 -3.47
C GLY A 25 3.80 -12.37 -2.26
N LEU A 26 4.93 -12.55 -1.57
CA LEU A 26 5.07 -13.41 -0.39
C LEU A 26 5.43 -12.64 0.89
N GLU A 27 5.52 -11.30 0.81
CA GLU A 27 5.96 -10.46 1.92
C GLU A 27 4.81 -9.63 2.49
N GLU A 28 4.69 -9.63 3.81
CA GLU A 28 3.74 -8.80 4.54
C GLU A 28 4.41 -7.52 5.03
N ILE A 29 3.89 -6.38 4.60
CA ILE A 29 4.47 -5.06 4.88
C ILE A 29 3.40 -4.14 5.48
N TRP A 30 3.79 -3.39 6.51
CA TRP A 30 2.95 -2.33 7.07
C TRP A 30 3.22 -1.01 6.37
N ILE A 31 2.16 -0.45 5.80
CA ILE A 31 2.18 0.82 5.08
C ILE A 31 1.31 1.83 5.83
N PRO A 32 1.88 2.96 6.29
CA PRO A 32 1.09 4.05 6.86
C PRO A 32 0.05 4.54 5.84
N GLN A 33 -1.19 4.72 6.27
CA GLN A 33 -2.25 5.24 5.40
C GLN A 33 -1.92 6.63 4.86
N SER A 34 -1.13 7.42 5.59
CA SER A 34 -0.64 8.72 5.13
C SER A 34 0.33 8.65 3.94
N TRP A 35 0.83 7.47 3.59
CA TRP A 35 1.67 7.25 2.43
C TRP A 35 0.88 6.69 1.25
N VAL A 36 -0.33 6.17 1.49
CA VAL A 36 -1.22 5.66 0.44
C VAL A 36 -1.77 6.86 -0.32
N HIS A 37 -1.51 6.90 -1.62
CA HIS A 37 -2.03 7.94 -2.49
C HIS A 37 -3.51 7.70 -2.78
N ASP A 38 -4.28 8.77 -3.01
CA ASP A 38 -5.70 8.74 -3.36
C ASP A 38 -6.04 7.91 -4.62
N ASP A 39 -5.01 7.56 -5.42
CA ASP A 39 -5.11 6.74 -6.64
C ASP A 39 -5.02 5.22 -6.34
N SER A 40 -4.82 4.84 -5.07
CA SER A 40 -4.76 3.45 -4.63
C SER A 40 -6.15 2.81 -4.71
N GLU A 41 -6.18 1.52 -5.02
CA GLU A 41 -7.39 0.68 -4.91
C GLU A 41 -7.44 -0.04 -3.56
N VAL A 42 -6.32 -0.07 -2.84
CA VAL A 42 -6.17 -0.75 -1.55
C VAL A 42 -6.15 0.29 -0.42
N TRP A 43 -7.18 0.27 0.43
CA TRP A 43 -7.36 1.23 1.53
C TRP A 43 -7.64 0.59 2.89
N GLY A 44 -8.21 -0.61 2.90
CA GLY A 44 -8.61 -1.29 4.12
C GLY A 44 -8.62 -2.81 3.97
N GLN A 45 -8.84 -3.49 5.09
CA GLN A 45 -8.75 -4.95 5.17
C GLN A 45 -9.73 -5.63 4.19
N GLY A 46 -9.19 -6.53 3.35
CA GLY A 46 -9.94 -7.26 2.35
C GLY A 46 -9.90 -6.64 0.95
N ASP A 47 -9.35 -5.44 0.79
CA ASP A 47 -9.12 -4.85 -0.52
C ASP A 47 -7.97 -5.56 -1.26
N GLU A 48 -8.14 -5.73 -2.57
CA GLU A 48 -7.14 -6.28 -3.49
C GLU A 48 -7.05 -5.36 -4.71
N GLY A 49 -5.83 -5.06 -5.16
CA GLY A 49 -5.62 -4.30 -6.38
C GLY A 49 -4.30 -3.55 -6.38
N THR A 50 -4.33 -2.35 -6.96
CA THR A 50 -3.14 -1.51 -7.14
C THR A 50 -2.89 -0.64 -5.91
N LEU A 51 -1.72 -0.76 -5.30
CA LEU A 51 -1.25 0.14 -4.25
C LEU A 51 -0.38 1.25 -4.85
N VAL A 52 -0.73 2.51 -4.58
CA VAL A 52 0.02 3.68 -5.07
C VAL A 52 0.69 4.40 -3.90
N LEU A 53 2.03 4.50 -3.93
CA LEU A 53 2.85 5.10 -2.88
C LEU A 53 3.89 6.07 -3.46
N PRO A 54 4.44 7.00 -2.68
CA PRO A 54 5.65 7.72 -3.04
C PRO A 54 6.83 6.78 -3.28
N GLU A 55 7.66 7.08 -4.28
CA GLU A 55 8.79 6.23 -4.68
C GLU A 55 9.78 5.98 -3.53
N TRP A 56 9.98 6.96 -2.66
CA TRP A 56 10.85 6.81 -1.48
C TRP A 56 10.33 5.77 -0.48
N ALA A 57 9.02 5.51 -0.45
CA ALA A 57 8.41 4.50 0.39
C ALA A 57 8.56 3.09 -0.22
N ALA A 58 8.62 2.99 -1.55
CA ALA A 58 8.79 1.72 -2.27
C ALA A 58 10.25 1.21 -2.30
N ARG A 59 11.22 2.04 -1.93
CA ARG A 59 12.66 1.69 -1.94
C ARG A 59 13.20 1.08 -0.64
N LYS A 60 12.33 0.74 0.32
CA LYS A 60 12.73 0.29 1.66
C LYS A 60 12.66 -1.21 1.85
#